data_AF-A0AAW7F2S4-F1
#
_entry.id   AF-A0AAW7F2S4-F1
#
_cell.length_a   1.000
_cell.length_b   1.000
_cell.length_c   1.000
_cell.angle_alpha   90.00
_cell.angle_beta   90.00
_cell.angle_gamma   90.00
#
_symmetry.space_group_name_H-M   'P 1'
#
loop_
_entity.id
_entity.type
_entity.pdbx_description
1 polymer ?
#
loop_
_entity_poly.entity_id
_entity_poly.type
_entity_poly.pdbx_seq_one_letter_code
_entity_poly.pdbx_strand_id
1 'polypeptide(L)'
;MKPKRNVIIGSLVLLICGYLLWAQRPVTILRAGERFEYDPTLFHGLYVSSERGFMDFEAYDIAVNHFALTEWGRIHWYLQHKNELKAKYHIPTSASYYIVFWDIGGGFIDGEKSGDGDLFCFPPQKNTKENCIEKNVLLIVEFDAGSYERFSFSNIEYYWITMPDGKLVRIKNAL
;
A
#
# COMPACT_ATOMS: atom_id res chain seq x y z
N MET A 1 12.37 26.43 -41.27
CA MET A 1 11.59 25.40 -40.53
C MET A 1 12.38 24.58 -39.49
N LYS A 2 13.71 24.37 -39.62
CA LYS A 2 14.50 23.55 -38.68
C LYS A 2 14.64 24.06 -37.22
N PRO A 3 14.78 25.37 -36.91
CA PRO A 3 15.10 25.78 -35.54
C PRO A 3 13.93 25.60 -34.56
N LYS A 4 12.69 25.85 -34.99
CA LYS A 4 11.50 25.66 -34.16
C LYS A 4 11.30 24.20 -33.74
N ARG A 5 11.62 23.24 -34.62
CA ARG A 5 11.52 21.80 -34.33
C ARG A 5 12.51 21.36 -33.26
N ASN A 6 13.75 21.86 -33.31
CA ASN A 6 14.78 21.51 -32.33
C ASN A 6 14.47 22.10 -30.94
N VAL A 7 13.90 23.30 -30.88
CA VAL A 7 13.44 23.92 -29.62
C VAL A 7 12.28 23.12 -29.01
N ILE A 8 11.30 22.70 -29.82
CA ILE A 8 10.17 21.87 -29.35
C ILE A 8 10.66 20.52 -28.80
N ILE A 9 11.60 19.87 -29.50
CA ILE A 9 12.19 18.60 -29.05
C ILE A 9 12.96 18.81 -27.74
N GLY A 10 13.77 19.87 -27.63
CA GLY A 10 14.50 20.18 -26.40
C GLY A 10 13.56 20.38 -25.21
N SER A 11 12.47 21.12 -25.38
CA SER A 11 11.47 21.34 -24.33
C SER A 11 10.77 20.04 -23.92
N LEU A 12 10.40 19.18 -24.88
CA LEU A 12 9.80 17.86 -24.59
C LEU A 12 10.75 16.98 -23.80
N VAL A 13 12.04 16.95 -24.16
CA VAL A 13 13.05 16.17 -23.44
C VAL A 13 13.20 16.68 -22.00
N LEU A 14 13.26 18.00 -21.79
CA LEU A 14 13.33 18.57 -20.45
C LEU A 14 12.11 18.25 -19.59
N LEU A 15 10.91 18.27 -20.18
CA LEU A 15 9.67 17.89 -19.47
C LEU A 15 9.67 16.41 -19.09
N ILE A 16 10.06 15.53 -20.02
CA ILE A 16 10.15 14.09 -19.76
C ILE A 16 11.20 13.80 -18.68
N CYS A 17 12.39 14.39 -18.77
CA CYS A 17 13.43 14.24 -17.75
C CYS A 17 12.98 14.79 -16.39
N GLY A 18 12.31 15.94 -16.37
CA GLY A 18 11.75 16.51 -15.14
C GLY A 18 10.72 15.58 -14.49
N TYR A 19 9.83 14.98 -15.29
CA TYR A 19 8.84 14.02 -14.80
C TYR A 19 9.51 12.73 -14.29
N LEU A 20 10.50 12.20 -15.01
CA LEU A 20 11.24 11.00 -14.59
C LEU A 20 12.00 11.23 -13.28
N LEU A 21 12.66 12.38 -13.12
CA LEU A 21 13.34 12.75 -11.88
C LEU A 21 12.35 12.91 -10.72
N TRP A 22 11.16 13.45 -10.99
CA TRP A 22 10.10 13.56 -9.99
C TRP A 22 9.57 12.18 -9.58
N ALA A 23 9.41 11.26 -10.52
CA ALA A 23 8.95 9.88 -10.27
C ALA A 23 9.98 8.97 -9.60
N GLN A 24 11.27 9.34 -9.60
CA GLN A 24 12.35 8.58 -8.94
C GLN A 24 12.63 9.04 -7.50
N ARG A 25 11.76 9.86 -6.91
CA ARG A 25 11.85 10.20 -5.49
C ARG A 25 11.67 8.95 -4.62
N PRO A 26 12.33 8.89 -3.46
CA PRO A 26 12.11 7.79 -2.53
C PRO A 26 10.65 7.78 -2.07
N VAL A 27 10.13 6.57 -1.87
CA VAL A 27 8.79 6.36 -1.33
C VAL A 27 8.76 6.86 0.12
N THR A 28 7.77 7.68 0.44
CA THR A 28 7.56 8.18 1.81
C THR A 28 6.34 7.52 2.41
N ILE A 29 6.51 6.82 3.53
CA ILE A 29 5.40 6.31 4.34
C ILE A 29 4.93 7.42 5.28
N LEU A 30 3.69 7.83 5.14
CA LEU A 30 3.07 8.91 5.92
C LEU A 30 2.30 8.38 7.12
N ARG A 31 1.68 7.21 6.97
CA ARG A 31 0.96 6.50 8.03
C ARG A 31 1.03 5.01 7.76
N ALA A 32 1.18 4.22 8.82
CA ALA A 32 1.18 2.77 8.77
C ALA A 32 0.68 2.22 10.10
N GLY A 33 -0.13 1.17 10.06
CA GLY A 33 -0.62 0.50 11.26
C GLY A 33 -1.59 -0.63 10.94
N GLU A 34 -2.03 -1.30 11.99
CA GLU A 34 -3.10 -2.29 11.89
C GLU A 34 -4.40 -1.65 11.41
N ARG A 35 -5.11 -2.36 10.53
CA ARG A 35 -6.39 -1.95 9.97
C ARG A 35 -7.50 -1.91 11.02
N PHE A 36 -7.49 -2.90 11.91
CA PHE A 36 -8.47 -3.04 12.97
C PHE A 36 -7.77 -2.78 14.29
N GLU A 37 -8.17 -1.73 14.99
CA GLU A 37 -7.77 -1.56 16.37
C GLU A 37 -8.51 -2.63 17.18
N TYR A 38 -7.77 -3.42 17.97
CA TYR A 38 -8.36 -4.45 18.83
C TYR A 38 -9.38 -3.79 19.80
N ASP A 39 -10.67 -3.99 19.54
CA ASP A 39 -11.73 -3.57 20.45
C ASP A 39 -12.09 -4.74 21.38
N PRO A 40 -11.63 -4.72 22.65
CA PRO A 40 -11.93 -5.78 23.61
C PRO A 40 -13.44 -5.92 23.88
N THR A 41 -14.26 -4.90 23.62
CA THR A 41 -15.71 -4.95 23.86
C THR A 41 -16.48 -5.69 22.76
N LEU A 42 -15.98 -5.69 21.52
CA LEU A 42 -16.61 -6.34 20.38
C LEU A 42 -16.34 -7.86 20.35
N PHE A 43 -15.23 -8.31 20.92
CA PHE A 43 -14.77 -9.71 20.87
C PHE A 43 -14.90 -10.48 22.20
N HIS A 44 -15.57 -9.91 23.20
CA HIS A 44 -15.71 -10.50 24.55
C HIS A 44 -16.45 -11.86 24.61
N GLY A 45 -16.95 -12.38 23.47
CA GLY A 45 -17.68 -13.64 23.40
C GLY A 45 -17.01 -14.77 22.60
N LEU A 46 -15.87 -14.56 21.93
CA LEU A 46 -15.31 -15.58 21.03
C LEU A 46 -13.95 -16.17 21.41
N TYR A 47 -13.13 -15.54 22.27
CA TYR A 47 -11.75 -16.05 22.54
C TYR A 47 -11.19 -15.75 23.94
N VAL A 48 -12.00 -15.75 25.00
CA VAL A 48 -11.57 -15.39 26.37
C VAL A 48 -10.82 -16.53 27.10
N SER A 49 -9.91 -17.24 26.43
CA SER A 49 -9.03 -18.21 27.10
C SER A 49 -7.57 -18.28 26.63
N SER A 50 -7.12 -17.36 25.78
CA SER A 50 -5.68 -17.26 25.45
C SER A 50 -5.15 -15.86 25.73
N GLU A 51 -4.12 -15.74 26.56
CA GLU A 51 -3.47 -14.48 26.92
C GLU A 51 -2.81 -13.73 25.73
N ARG A 52 -2.81 -14.33 24.54
CA ARG A 52 -2.83 -13.65 23.23
C ARG A 52 -3.72 -14.49 22.33
N GLY A 53 -4.85 -13.95 21.86
CA GLY A 53 -5.67 -14.60 20.83
C GLY A 53 -4.78 -15.12 19.70
N PHE A 54 -4.95 -16.37 19.30
CA PHE A 54 -4.23 -17.05 18.22
C PHE A 54 -4.62 -16.43 16.85
N MET A 55 -4.36 -15.14 16.65
CA MET A 55 -4.53 -14.50 15.36
C MET A 55 -3.27 -14.78 14.53
N ASP A 56 -3.30 -15.90 13.80
CA ASP A 56 -2.28 -16.21 12.80
C ASP A 56 -2.35 -15.27 11.59
N PHE A 57 -3.29 -14.31 11.58
CA PHE A 57 -3.55 -13.36 10.51
C PHE A 57 -3.76 -11.93 11.04
N GLU A 58 -3.05 -10.95 10.49
CA GLU A 58 -3.28 -9.52 10.78
C GLU A 58 -3.40 -8.69 9.49
N ALA A 59 -4.21 -7.63 9.54
CA ALA A 59 -4.42 -6.73 8.41
C ALA A 59 -3.83 -5.36 8.71
N TYR A 60 -3.16 -4.75 7.73
CA TYR A 60 -2.47 -3.46 7.87
C TYR A 60 -2.79 -2.52 6.71
N ASP A 61 -2.76 -1.23 7.00
CA ASP A 61 -2.91 -0.16 6.04
C ASP A 61 -1.71 0.77 6.09
N ILE A 62 -1.18 1.12 4.92
CA ILE A 62 0.01 1.97 4.77
C ILE A 62 -0.28 3.06 3.74
N ALA A 63 -0.36 4.32 4.18
CA ALA A 63 -0.41 5.48 3.29
C ALA A 63 0.99 5.85 2.82
N VAL A 64 1.19 5.89 1.51
CA VAL A 64 2.47 6.21 0.87
C VAL A 64 2.36 7.39 -0.09
N ASN A 65 3.49 8.04 -0.32
CA ASN A 65 3.68 9.06 -1.34
C ASN A 65 4.84 8.68 -2.26
N HIS A 66 4.77 9.08 -3.53
CA HIS A 66 5.73 8.77 -4.59
C HIS A 66 6.01 7.25 -4.73
N PHE A 67 4.97 6.42 -4.63
CA PHE A 67 5.15 4.99 -4.86
C PHE A 67 5.52 4.70 -6.31
N ALA A 68 6.17 3.56 -6.57
CA ALA A 68 6.64 3.24 -7.91
C ALA A 68 5.50 3.24 -8.94
N LEU A 69 5.77 3.75 -10.14
CA LEU A 69 4.74 3.95 -11.16
C LEU A 69 4.14 2.63 -11.69
N THR A 70 4.96 1.58 -11.79
CA THR A 70 4.56 0.29 -12.37
C THR A 70 4.24 -0.72 -11.28
N GLU A 71 3.32 -1.65 -11.55
CA GLU A 71 3.02 -2.79 -10.67
C GLU A 71 4.29 -3.54 -10.24
N TRP A 72 5.15 -3.84 -11.22
CA TRP A 72 6.41 -4.53 -10.98
C TRP A 72 7.34 -3.74 -10.06
N GLY A 73 7.43 -2.42 -10.25
CA GLY A 73 8.21 -1.54 -9.39
C GLY A 73 7.67 -1.48 -7.96
N ARG A 74 6.34 -1.50 -7.77
CA ARG A 74 5.71 -1.50 -6.44
C ARG A 74 6.00 -2.79 -5.69
N ILE A 75 5.89 -3.93 -6.37
CA ILE A 75 6.24 -5.24 -5.80
C ILE A 75 7.71 -5.28 -5.41
N HIS A 76 8.62 -4.84 -6.30
CA HIS A 76 10.06 -4.82 -5.99
C HIS A 76 10.39 -3.92 -4.83
N TRP A 77 9.79 -2.73 -4.78
CA TRP A 77 9.97 -1.83 -3.66
C TRP A 77 9.53 -2.50 -2.36
N TYR A 78 8.35 -3.12 -2.32
CA TYR A 78 7.87 -3.85 -1.14
C TYR A 78 8.87 -4.94 -0.72
N LEU A 79 9.27 -5.81 -1.64
CA LEU A 79 10.21 -6.92 -1.38
C LEU A 79 11.55 -6.41 -0.82
N GLN A 80 12.06 -5.29 -1.32
CA GLN A 80 13.31 -4.68 -0.85
C GLN A 80 13.19 -4.03 0.53
N HIS A 81 12.00 -3.57 0.92
CA HIS A 81 11.78 -2.81 2.16
C HIS A 81 11.08 -3.61 3.26
N LYS A 82 10.83 -4.91 3.07
CA LYS A 82 10.18 -5.78 4.09
C LYS A 82 10.83 -5.67 5.47
N ASN A 83 12.16 -5.68 5.52
CA ASN A 83 12.89 -5.58 6.79
C ASN A 83 12.72 -4.19 7.44
N GLU A 84 12.68 -3.12 6.65
CA GLU A 84 12.42 -1.77 7.16
C GLU A 84 10.99 -1.66 7.70
N LEU A 85 10.01 -2.17 6.95
CA LEU A 85 8.61 -2.18 7.37
C LEU A 85 8.44 -2.90 8.72
N LYS A 86 9.07 -4.06 8.86
CA LYS A 86 9.04 -4.84 10.10
C LYS A 86 9.75 -4.12 11.26
N ALA A 87 10.93 -3.56 11.02
CA ALA A 87 11.73 -2.93 12.08
C ALA A 87 11.15 -1.59 12.56
N LYS A 88 10.58 -0.79 11.65
CA LYS A 88 10.15 0.59 11.94
C LYS A 88 8.67 0.69 12.28
N TYR A 89 7.84 -0.11 11.62
CA TYR A 89 6.38 -0.05 11.75
C TYR A 89 5.78 -1.30 12.38
N HIS A 90 6.59 -2.34 12.64
CA HIS A 90 6.12 -3.64 13.14
C HIS A 90 5.15 -4.33 12.16
N ILE A 91 5.38 -4.16 10.85
CA ILE A 91 4.50 -4.74 9.82
C ILE A 91 5.29 -5.73 8.93
N PRO A 92 4.86 -7.00 8.81
CA PRO A 92 3.88 -7.69 9.64
C PRO A 92 4.50 -8.25 10.93
N THR A 93 3.68 -8.38 11.98
CA THR A 93 3.98 -9.07 13.24
C THR A 93 3.53 -10.52 13.24
N SER A 94 2.45 -10.84 12.53
CA SER A 94 1.86 -12.19 12.43
C SER A 94 2.46 -13.05 11.31
N ALA A 95 2.15 -14.35 11.35
CA ALA A 95 2.65 -15.34 10.40
C ALA A 95 1.96 -15.24 9.03
N SER A 96 0.67 -14.93 9.01
CA SER A 96 -0.12 -14.62 7.81
C SER A 96 -0.56 -13.16 7.88
N TYR A 97 -0.69 -12.48 6.75
CA TYR A 97 -1.00 -11.06 6.76
C TYR A 97 -1.63 -10.56 5.48
N TYR A 98 -2.29 -9.42 5.63
CA TYR A 98 -2.87 -8.65 4.54
C TYR A 98 -2.44 -7.19 4.66
N ILE A 99 -1.72 -6.66 3.68
CA ILE A 99 -1.19 -5.28 3.71
C ILE A 99 -1.75 -4.52 2.52
N VAL A 100 -2.36 -3.36 2.75
CA VAL A 100 -2.80 -2.45 1.69
C VAL A 100 -1.97 -1.18 1.69
N PHE A 101 -1.39 -0.89 0.54
CA PHE A 101 -0.73 0.37 0.26
C PHE A 101 -1.71 1.32 -0.41
N TRP A 102 -1.93 2.46 0.21
CA TRP A 102 -2.82 3.51 -0.25
C TRP A 102 -2.03 4.71 -0.78
N ASP A 103 -2.52 5.32 -1.85
CA ASP A 103 -2.04 6.61 -2.30
C ASP A 103 -2.52 7.71 -1.37
N ILE A 104 -1.61 8.59 -0.95
CA ILE A 104 -1.98 9.78 -0.19
C ILE A 104 -2.76 10.80 -1.03
N GLY A 105 -2.55 10.83 -2.35
CA GLY A 105 -3.18 11.80 -3.24
C GLY A 105 -2.97 13.24 -2.77
N GLY A 106 -4.08 13.95 -2.50
CA GLY A 106 -4.09 15.34 -2.03
C GLY A 106 -3.70 15.55 -0.56
N GLY A 107 -3.56 14.48 0.24
CA GLY A 107 -3.31 14.57 1.69
C GLY A 107 -4.44 13.98 2.52
N PHE A 108 -4.28 14.05 3.84
CA PHE A 108 -5.34 13.68 4.78
C PHE A 108 -6.41 14.76 4.84
N ILE A 109 -7.67 14.33 4.82
CA ILE A 109 -8.84 15.20 4.88
C ILE A 109 -9.75 14.82 6.05
N ASP A 110 -10.56 15.79 6.48
CA ASP A 110 -11.60 15.58 7.49
C ASP A 110 -12.79 14.84 6.86
N GLY A 111 -12.94 13.57 7.24
CA GLY A 111 -14.00 12.71 6.70
C GLY A 111 -15.40 13.27 6.92
N GLU A 112 -15.67 13.87 8.09
CA GLU A 112 -16.98 14.43 8.41
C GLU A 112 -17.30 15.68 7.59
N LYS A 113 -16.29 16.48 7.24
CA LYS A 113 -16.46 17.72 6.46
C LYS A 113 -16.46 17.51 4.95
N SER A 114 -15.85 16.43 4.48
CA SER A 114 -15.73 16.14 3.05
C SER A 114 -17.10 16.00 2.36
N GLY A 115 -18.11 15.51 3.09
CA GLY A 115 -19.40 15.13 2.52
C GLY A 115 -19.33 13.93 1.56
N ASP A 116 -18.15 13.32 1.41
CA ASP A 116 -17.88 12.18 0.55
C ASP A 116 -17.91 10.88 1.37
N GLY A 117 -18.72 9.93 0.92
CA GLY A 117 -18.86 8.63 1.57
C GLY A 117 -17.79 7.62 1.17
N ASP A 118 -16.98 7.90 0.14
CA ASP A 118 -16.04 6.91 -0.43
C ASP A 118 -14.58 7.13 -0.01
N LEU A 119 -14.37 7.59 1.22
CA LEU A 119 -13.04 7.78 1.80
C LEU A 119 -12.55 6.53 2.55
N PHE A 120 -11.23 6.36 2.62
CA PHE A 120 -10.60 5.43 3.55
C PHE A 120 -10.05 6.21 4.75
N CYS A 121 -10.48 5.86 5.96
CA CYS A 121 -10.05 6.52 7.19
C CYS A 121 -9.21 5.59 8.04
N PHE A 122 -7.99 6.00 8.30
CA PHE A 122 -7.13 5.33 9.29
C PHE A 122 -7.60 5.68 10.71
N PRO A 123 -7.22 4.90 11.73
CA PRO A 123 -7.45 5.29 13.12
C PRO A 123 -6.97 6.74 13.41
N PRO A 124 -7.77 7.56 14.10
CA PRO A 124 -7.39 8.93 14.42
C PRO A 124 -6.19 8.94 15.36
N GLN A 125 -5.27 9.89 15.17
CA GLN A 125 -4.10 10.05 16.03
C GLN A 125 -4.14 11.44 16.67
N LYS A 126 -3.87 11.55 17.98
CA LYS A 126 -3.80 12.85 18.69
C LYS A 126 -5.03 13.76 18.47
N ASN A 127 -6.22 13.16 18.43
CA ASN A 127 -7.51 13.87 18.26
C ASN A 127 -7.66 14.68 16.96
N THR A 128 -6.89 14.38 15.90
CA THR A 128 -7.17 14.97 14.57
C THR A 128 -8.33 14.26 13.89
N LYS A 129 -9.20 15.04 13.25
CA LYS A 129 -10.24 14.55 12.33
C LYS A 129 -9.72 14.38 10.90
N GLU A 130 -8.52 14.88 10.60
CA GLU A 130 -7.86 14.70 9.30
C GLU A 130 -7.11 13.37 9.28
N ASN A 131 -7.86 12.28 9.15
CA ASN A 131 -7.36 10.90 9.15
C ASN A 131 -7.80 10.09 7.94
N CYS A 132 -8.52 10.72 7.01
CA CYS A 132 -9.09 10.08 5.83
C CYS A 132 -8.35 10.46 4.55
N ILE A 133 -8.39 9.60 3.55
CA ILE A 133 -7.82 9.79 2.21
C ILE A 133 -8.82 9.33 1.15
N GLU A 134 -8.71 9.87 -0.06
CA GLU A 134 -9.42 9.33 -1.21
C GLU A 134 -8.98 7.88 -1.47
N LYS A 135 -9.93 6.98 -1.75
CA LYS A 135 -9.61 5.57 -1.97
C LYS A 135 -8.86 5.37 -3.28
N ASN A 136 -7.56 5.12 -3.16
CA ASN A 136 -6.74 4.69 -4.28
C ASN A 136 -5.74 3.62 -3.81
N VAL A 137 -6.08 2.36 -4.08
CA VAL A 137 -5.23 1.20 -3.73
C VAL A 137 -4.09 1.08 -4.74
N LEU A 138 -2.86 1.09 -4.25
CA LEU A 138 -1.66 1.00 -5.08
C LEU A 138 -1.07 -0.41 -5.14
N LEU A 139 -1.21 -1.18 -4.07
CA LEU A 139 -0.74 -2.57 -3.97
C LEU A 139 -1.44 -3.23 -2.79
N ILE A 140 -1.86 -4.48 -2.99
CA ILE A 140 -2.29 -5.39 -1.92
C ILE A 140 -1.29 -6.53 -1.85
N VAL A 141 -0.83 -6.84 -0.64
CA VAL A 141 0.00 -8.00 -0.33
C VAL A 141 -0.79 -8.94 0.56
N GLU A 142 -0.95 -10.18 0.12
CA GLU A 142 -1.59 -11.24 0.89
C GLU A 142 -0.61 -12.39 1.06
N PHE A 143 -0.48 -12.88 2.28
CA PHE A 143 0.37 -14.02 2.58
C PHE A 143 -0.30 -14.91 3.61
N ASP A 144 -0.49 -16.17 3.24
CA ASP A 144 -0.88 -17.23 4.18
C ASP A 144 0.36 -18.05 4.54
N ALA A 145 0.56 -18.31 5.84
CA ALA A 145 1.67 -19.13 6.30
C ALA A 145 1.67 -20.50 5.59
N GLY A 146 2.79 -20.83 4.93
CA GLY A 146 2.93 -22.05 4.12
C GLY A 146 2.51 -21.91 2.65
N SER A 147 2.12 -20.71 2.21
CA SER A 147 1.78 -20.39 0.82
C SER A 147 2.81 -19.45 0.18
N TYR A 148 2.50 -18.94 -1.01
CA TYR A 148 3.26 -17.90 -1.70
C TYR A 148 2.66 -16.53 -1.41
N GLU A 149 3.52 -15.50 -1.26
CA GLU A 149 3.05 -14.12 -1.23
C GLU A 149 2.37 -13.77 -2.54
N ARG A 150 1.12 -13.30 -2.42
CA ARG A 150 0.29 -12.82 -3.51
C ARG A 150 0.30 -11.31 -3.54
N PHE A 151 0.45 -10.75 -4.73
CA PHE A 151 0.35 -9.32 -4.99
C PHE A 151 -0.80 -9.04 -5.94
N SER A 152 -1.74 -8.21 -5.53
CA SER A 152 -2.85 -7.79 -6.37
C SER A 152 -2.98 -6.27 -6.40
N PHE A 153 -3.74 -5.79 -7.37
CA PHE A 153 -4.00 -4.39 -7.63
C PHE A 153 -5.51 -4.19 -7.75
N SER A 154 -5.96 -2.97 -8.05
CA SER A 154 -7.39 -2.68 -8.25
C SER A 154 -8.03 -3.54 -9.35
N ASN A 155 -7.23 -4.11 -10.26
CA ASN A 155 -7.69 -5.07 -11.26
C ASN A 155 -7.83 -6.48 -10.63
N ILE A 156 -9.03 -7.05 -10.73
CA ILE A 156 -9.38 -8.40 -10.27
C ILE A 156 -9.10 -9.50 -11.30
N GLU A 157 -8.51 -9.21 -12.45
CA GLU A 157 -8.26 -10.20 -13.50
C GLU A 157 -7.06 -11.11 -13.23
N TYR A 158 -6.07 -10.63 -12.49
CA TYR A 158 -4.83 -11.36 -12.22
C TYR A 158 -4.18 -10.94 -10.90
N TYR A 159 -3.26 -11.77 -10.43
CA TYR A 159 -2.34 -11.47 -9.35
C TYR A 159 -0.93 -11.96 -9.69
N TRP A 160 0.05 -11.50 -8.93
CA TRP A 160 1.43 -11.98 -9.01
C TRP A 160 1.74 -12.85 -7.80
N ILE A 161 2.62 -13.82 -7.96
CA ILE A 161 3.22 -14.57 -6.85
C ILE A 161 4.74 -14.57 -6.93
N THR A 162 5.38 -14.67 -5.77
CA THR A 162 6.82 -14.96 -5.69
C THR A 162 7.06 -16.46 -5.62
N MET A 163 7.81 -16.99 -6.58
CA MET A 163 8.26 -18.39 -6.58
C MET A 163 9.46 -18.59 -5.62
N PRO A 164 9.77 -19.83 -5.19
CA PRO A 164 10.91 -20.09 -4.29
C PRO A 164 12.26 -19.62 -4.81
N ASP A 165 12.42 -19.51 -6.14
CA ASP A 165 13.64 -19.00 -6.79
C ASP A 165 13.67 -17.47 -6.89
N GLY A 166 12.70 -16.78 -6.30
CA GLY A 166 12.58 -15.32 -6.30
C GLY A 166 11.96 -14.74 -7.57
N LYS A 167 11.54 -15.57 -8.55
CA LYS A 167 10.86 -15.06 -9.75
C LYS A 167 9.43 -14.64 -9.44
N LEU A 168 8.99 -13.56 -10.09
CA LEU A 168 7.59 -13.15 -10.11
C LEU A 168 6.85 -13.78 -11.28
N VAL A 169 5.70 -14.40 -11.00
CA VAL A 169 4.83 -15.00 -12.01
C VAL A 169 3.45 -14.38 -11.91
N ARG A 170 2.88 -13.96 -13.05
CA ARG A 170 1.51 -13.47 -13.15
C ARG A 170 0.54 -14.61 -13.41
N ILE A 171 -0.49 -14.71 -12.58
CA ILE A 171 -1.53 -15.73 -12.64
C ILE A 171 -2.88 -15.06 -12.91
N LYS A 172 -3.60 -15.55 -13.92
CA LYS A 172 -4.96 -15.08 -14.22
C LYS A 172 -5.93 -15.68 -13.19
N ASN A 173 -6.85 -14.88 -12.68
CA ASN A 173 -7.91 -15.38 -11.83
C ASN A 173 -8.82 -16.34 -12.62
N ALA A 174 -9.17 -17.46 -11.99
CA ALA A 174 -10.21 -18.34 -12.48
C ALA A 174 -11.55 -17.67 -12.16
N LEU A 175 -12.13 -17.01 -13.16
CA LEU A 175 -13.52 -16.54 -13.11
C LEU A 175 -14.47 -17.73 -13.17
#